data_AF-F0BFA4-F1
#
_entry.id   AF-F0BFA4-F1
#
_cell.length_a   1.000
_cell.length_b   1.000
_cell.length_c   1.000
_cell.angle_alpha   90.00
_cell.angle_beta   90.00
_cell.angle_gamma   90.00
#
_symmetry.space_group_name_H-M   'P 1'
#
loop_
_entity.id
_entity.type
_entity.pdbx_description
1 polymer ?
#
loop_
_entity_poly.entity_id
_entity_poly.type
_entity_poly.pdbx_seq_one_letter_code
_entity_poly.pdbx_strand_id
1 'polypeptide(L)'
;MPPMNKSTLTWRRHNKNSGNNIGESATGADFALIIRHKEDFARAAIFQAKNGQSKKGSFKAGHISPEVLELPEEPQYVRLKRHCFSILSASQMPDAAALEATKLYWAHYLIYEPFAAYCSPVSSLTVIEERLEAGDSPGTISYKDYPYLNFVDVLRDGCNQTQEKEPGWLNLSSAGAIAAFVKSAEDLYDLYEAHVNPDMKWAPLIGWTEGLSEQYKTLKIKDGLLLPTKSCPTPKPVPEPAQEPSTTEALLSSTFKMSVNEWQEGRSKPPGPTKHEDKPGTSTSKFTKK
;
A
#
# COMPACT_ATOMS: atom_id res chain seq x y z
N MET A 1 29.35 27.30 18.80
CA MET A 1 28.38 26.88 17.76
C MET A 1 27.78 25.55 18.19
N PRO A 2 26.45 25.36 18.12
CA PRO A 2 25.89 24.04 18.36
C PRO A 2 26.35 23.09 17.24
N PRO A 3 26.64 21.81 17.53
CA PRO A 3 26.97 20.84 16.50
C PRO A 3 25.81 20.74 15.51
N MET A 4 26.11 20.85 14.22
CA MET A 4 25.14 20.56 13.17
C MET A 4 24.86 19.06 13.18
N ASN A 5 23.68 18.68 13.66
CA ASN A 5 23.22 17.29 13.66
C ASN A 5 23.17 16.79 12.21
N LYS A 6 23.98 15.79 11.88
CA LYS A 6 23.99 15.15 10.57
C LYS A 6 23.02 13.97 10.62
N SER A 7 21.78 14.19 10.20
CA SER A 7 20.89 13.07 9.88
C SER A 7 21.42 12.34 8.66
N THR A 8 21.72 11.05 8.79
CA THR A 8 22.00 10.20 7.64
C THR A 8 20.69 9.61 7.13
N LEU A 9 20.47 9.73 5.82
CA LEU A 9 19.41 9.05 5.10
C LEU A 9 20.12 8.36 3.95
N THR A 10 20.12 7.03 3.94
CA THR A 10 20.65 6.25 2.82
C THR A 10 19.48 5.95 1.89
N TRP A 11 19.60 6.43 0.65
CA TRP A 11 18.66 6.14 -0.42
C TRP A 11 19.34 5.20 -1.41
N ARG A 12 18.69 4.07 -1.70
CA ARG A 12 19.03 3.25 -2.86
C ARG A 12 17.84 3.20 -3.80
N ARG A 13 18.04 3.64 -5.05
CA ARG A 13 17.10 3.47 -6.14
C ARG A 13 17.51 2.25 -6.96
N HIS A 14 16.70 1.22 -6.97
CA HIS A 14 16.86 0.04 -7.80
C HIS A 14 16.19 0.21 -9.15
N ASN A 15 16.72 -0.49 -10.14
CA ASN A 15 16.27 -0.38 -11.51
C ASN A 15 14.99 -1.21 -11.69
N LYS A 16 13.83 -0.55 -11.82
CA LYS A 16 12.55 -1.23 -12.20
C LYS A 16 12.68 -2.12 -13.45
N ASN A 17 13.71 -1.87 -14.28
CA ASN A 17 13.93 -2.54 -15.56
C ASN A 17 15.22 -3.37 -15.61
N SER A 18 15.83 -3.77 -14.49
CA SER A 18 16.91 -4.76 -14.60
C SER A 18 16.29 -6.05 -15.12
N GLY A 19 16.67 -6.49 -16.33
CA GLY A 19 16.18 -7.73 -16.95
C GLY A 19 16.56 -9.02 -16.20
N ASN A 20 17.05 -8.90 -14.97
CA ASN A 20 17.33 -9.98 -14.05
C ASN A 20 16.06 -10.17 -13.20
N ASN A 21 15.66 -11.41 -12.95
CA ASN A 21 14.38 -11.86 -12.37
C ASN A 21 14.06 -11.38 -10.93
N ILE A 22 14.50 -10.20 -10.52
CA ILE A 22 14.62 -9.75 -9.14
C ILE A 22 14.04 -8.32 -9.02
N GLY A 23 12.86 -8.07 -9.61
CA GLY A 23 12.22 -6.75 -9.63
C GLY A 23 10.82 -6.72 -9.02
N GLU A 24 10.11 -5.59 -9.19
CA GLU A 24 8.70 -5.43 -8.78
C GLU A 24 7.83 -6.59 -9.30
N SER A 25 8.12 -7.09 -10.50
CA SER A 25 7.45 -8.26 -11.04
C SER A 25 7.57 -9.44 -10.08
N ALA A 26 8.75 -9.79 -9.57
CA ALA A 26 8.96 -10.96 -8.72
C ALA A 26 8.32 -10.84 -7.33
N THR A 27 8.36 -9.66 -6.71
CA THR A 27 7.91 -9.48 -5.32
C THR A 27 6.51 -8.92 -5.19
N GLY A 28 6.02 -8.19 -6.18
CA GLY A 28 4.82 -7.37 -6.06
C GLY A 28 4.92 -6.20 -5.09
N ALA A 29 6.14 -5.83 -4.64
CA ALA A 29 6.43 -4.66 -3.83
C ALA A 29 7.15 -3.58 -4.66
N ASP A 30 6.89 -2.31 -4.34
CA ASP A 30 7.51 -1.15 -4.99
C ASP A 30 8.74 -0.66 -4.22
N PHE A 31 8.66 -0.67 -2.88
CA PHE A 31 9.76 -0.24 -2.00
C PHE A 31 9.60 -0.78 -0.56
N ALA A 32 10.67 -0.66 0.21
CA ALA A 32 10.62 -0.85 1.65
C ALA A 32 11.30 0.29 2.41
N LEU A 33 10.82 0.51 3.62
CA LEU A 33 11.39 1.47 4.56
C LEU A 33 11.92 0.73 5.77
N ILE A 34 13.15 1.03 6.17
CA ILE A 34 13.73 0.58 7.43
C ILE A 34 14.16 1.80 8.27
N ILE A 35 13.65 1.88 9.49
CA ILE A 35 13.99 2.90 10.47
C ILE A 35 14.84 2.24 11.56
N ARG A 36 16.10 2.64 11.64
CA ARG A 36 17.04 2.07 12.61
C ARG A 36 17.07 2.92 13.87
N HIS A 37 16.80 2.26 15.00
CA HIS A 37 16.72 2.87 16.32
C HIS A 37 17.93 2.56 17.19
N LYS A 38 18.49 1.35 17.05
CA LYS A 38 19.72 0.88 17.69
C LYS A 38 20.53 -0.01 16.73
N GLU A 39 21.71 -0.45 17.16
CA GLU A 39 22.52 -1.38 16.37
C GLU A 39 21.78 -2.70 16.10
N ASP A 40 21.01 -3.14 17.09
CA ASP A 40 20.25 -4.39 17.16
C ASP A 40 18.74 -4.19 17.10
N PHE A 41 18.25 -2.96 16.88
CA PHE A 41 16.83 -2.67 16.80
C PHE A 41 16.50 -1.77 15.61
N ALA A 42 15.62 -2.26 14.74
CA ALA A 42 15.04 -1.49 13.66
C ALA A 42 13.56 -1.82 13.50
N ARG A 43 12.87 -0.99 12.73
CA ARG A 43 11.51 -1.24 12.27
C ARG A 43 11.47 -1.22 10.76
N ALA A 44 10.74 -2.15 10.18
CA ALA A 44 10.64 -2.27 8.73
C ALA A 44 9.20 -2.37 8.25
N ALA A 45 8.94 -1.83 7.06
CA ALA A 45 7.67 -1.92 6.38
C ALA A 45 7.88 -2.06 4.87
N ILE A 46 7.01 -2.82 4.21
CA ILE A 46 7.00 -3.00 2.75
C ILE A 46 5.77 -2.30 2.17
N PHE A 47 5.94 -1.68 1.02
CA PHE A 47 4.89 -0.91 0.38
C PHE A 47 4.74 -1.31 -1.08
N GLN A 48 3.48 -1.50 -1.47
CA GLN A 48 3.07 -1.53 -2.86
C GLN A 48 2.26 -0.28 -3.18
N ALA A 49 2.80 0.61 -4.00
CA ALA A 49 2.21 1.90 -4.29
C ALA A 49 1.06 1.76 -5.29
N LYS A 50 -0.06 2.41 -5.01
CA LYS A 50 -1.24 2.43 -5.88
C LYS A 50 -1.79 3.84 -5.99
N ASN A 51 -2.15 4.22 -7.21
CA ASN A 51 -2.88 5.46 -7.43
C ASN A 51 -4.31 5.33 -6.89
N GLY A 52 -4.69 6.21 -5.97
CA GLY A 52 -6.04 6.32 -5.45
C GLY A 52 -6.99 6.87 -6.51
N GLN A 53 -8.04 6.12 -6.81
CA GLN A 53 -9.10 6.57 -7.70
C GLN A 53 -10.01 7.55 -6.95
N SER A 54 -9.88 8.82 -7.34
CA SER A 54 -10.34 10.01 -6.60
C SER A 54 -11.82 10.05 -6.20
N LYS A 55 -12.70 9.32 -6.88
CA LYS A 55 -14.15 9.41 -6.61
C LYS A 55 -14.63 8.53 -5.46
N LYS A 56 -13.89 7.51 -5.04
CA LYS A 56 -14.33 6.57 -4.00
C LYS A 56 -13.27 6.19 -2.96
N GLY A 57 -12.03 6.66 -3.09
CA GLY A 57 -10.96 6.13 -2.23
C GLY A 57 -10.75 4.64 -2.50
N SER A 58 -10.52 4.31 -3.76
CA SER A 58 -10.35 2.93 -4.20
C SER A 58 -9.06 2.74 -5.00
N PHE A 59 -8.56 1.52 -5.06
CA PHE A 59 -7.39 1.18 -5.88
C PHE A 59 -7.61 -0.13 -6.63
N LYS A 60 -6.89 -0.32 -7.74
CA LYS A 60 -6.93 -1.56 -8.52
C LYS A 60 -5.93 -2.55 -7.94
N ALA A 61 -6.43 -3.61 -7.31
CA ALA A 61 -5.63 -4.73 -6.78
C ALA A 61 -5.44 -5.85 -7.82
N GLY A 62 -6.30 -5.90 -8.85
CA GLY A 62 -6.25 -6.92 -9.91
C GLY A 62 -5.13 -6.75 -10.93
N HIS A 63 -3.97 -6.20 -10.55
CA HIS A 63 -2.79 -6.20 -11.42
C HIS A 63 -2.19 -7.61 -11.42
N ILE A 64 -1.96 -8.15 -12.62
CA ILE A 64 -1.30 -9.44 -12.82
C ILE A 64 0.18 -9.19 -13.10
N SER A 65 1.04 -9.82 -12.30
CA SER A 65 2.48 -9.73 -12.51
C SER A 65 2.88 -10.75 -13.58
N PRO A 66 3.71 -10.37 -14.56
CA PRO A 66 4.07 -11.26 -15.67
C PRO A 66 4.89 -12.44 -15.16
N GLU A 67 4.87 -13.56 -15.88
CA GLU A 67 5.76 -14.69 -15.61
C GLU A 67 7.24 -14.25 -15.56
N VAL A 68 7.97 -14.71 -14.55
CA VAL A 68 9.43 -14.54 -14.41
C VAL A 68 10.04 -15.89 -14.07
N LEU A 69 11.37 -16.01 -14.12
CA LEU A 69 12.04 -17.28 -13.79
C LEU A 69 11.55 -17.82 -12.44
N GLU A 70 11.08 -19.07 -12.44
CA GLU A 70 10.55 -19.80 -11.27
C GLU A 70 9.20 -19.29 -10.72
N LEU A 71 8.58 -18.26 -11.29
CA LEU A 71 7.28 -17.73 -10.85
C LEU A 71 6.28 -17.57 -12.00
N PRO A 72 5.12 -18.25 -11.95
CA PRO A 72 4.10 -18.16 -12.99
C PRO A 72 3.45 -16.78 -13.00
N GLU A 73 2.82 -16.42 -14.11
CA GLU A 73 1.91 -15.27 -14.15
C GLU A 73 0.83 -15.38 -13.05
N GLU A 74 0.69 -14.36 -12.21
CA GLU A 74 -0.23 -14.39 -11.07
C GLU A 74 -0.56 -12.99 -10.54
N PRO A 75 -1.59 -12.83 -9.68
CA PRO A 75 -1.89 -11.55 -9.08
C PRO A 75 -0.73 -11.00 -8.25
N GLN A 76 -0.44 -9.70 -8.41
CA GLN A 76 0.65 -9.02 -7.69
C GLN A 76 0.50 -9.13 -6.16
N TYR A 77 -0.73 -9.19 -5.65
CA TYR A 77 -1.03 -9.46 -4.25
C TYR A 77 -0.43 -10.78 -3.75
N VAL A 78 -0.52 -11.85 -4.56
CA VAL A 78 -0.01 -13.18 -4.21
C VAL A 78 1.51 -13.15 -4.10
N ARG A 79 2.18 -12.46 -5.03
CA ARG A 79 3.64 -12.24 -4.97
C ARG A 79 4.05 -11.46 -3.73
N LEU A 80 3.34 -10.38 -3.43
CA LEU A 80 3.58 -9.56 -2.23
C LEU A 80 3.47 -10.40 -0.96
N LYS A 81 2.39 -11.17 -0.84
CA LYS A 81 2.15 -12.07 0.29
C LYS A 81 3.27 -13.11 0.43
N ARG A 82 3.62 -13.80 -0.67
CA ARG A 82 4.71 -14.80 -0.69
C ARG A 82 6.05 -14.18 -0.27
N HIS A 83 6.36 -13.00 -0.81
CA HIS A 83 7.58 -12.27 -0.49
C HIS A 83 7.65 -11.91 0.99
N CYS A 84 6.60 -11.32 1.55
CA CYS A 84 6.57 -10.96 2.96
C CYS A 84 6.73 -12.18 3.89
N PHE A 85 6.16 -13.33 3.51
CA PHE A 85 6.39 -14.57 4.27
C PHE A 85 7.82 -15.08 4.17
N SER A 86 8.46 -14.99 3.01
CA SER A 86 9.88 -15.36 2.88
C SER A 86 10.78 -14.53 3.82
N ILE A 87 10.48 -13.25 4.00
CA ILE A 87 11.17 -12.36 4.95
C ILE A 87 10.97 -12.83 6.39
N LEU A 88 9.72 -13.17 6.77
CA LEU A 88 9.42 -13.68 8.10
C LEU A 88 10.16 -15.00 8.38
N SER A 89 10.19 -15.90 7.40
CA SER A 89 10.93 -17.17 7.48
C SER A 89 12.45 -16.94 7.60
N ALA A 90 13.02 -16.04 6.80
CA ALA A 90 14.44 -15.72 6.83
C ALA A 90 14.88 -15.04 8.14
N SER A 91 13.99 -14.27 8.75
CA SER A 91 14.26 -13.54 10.00
C SER A 91 14.19 -14.42 11.26
N GLN A 92 13.95 -15.73 11.10
CA GLN A 92 13.83 -16.70 12.20
C GLN A 92 12.81 -16.28 13.28
N MET A 93 11.75 -15.58 12.87
CA MET A 93 10.72 -15.14 13.81
C MET A 93 9.93 -16.38 14.31
N PRO A 94 9.82 -16.58 15.63
CA PRO A 94 9.31 -17.81 16.24
C PRO A 94 7.84 -18.12 15.90
N ASP A 95 7.13 -17.15 15.32
CA ASP A 95 5.73 -17.27 14.92
C ASP A 95 5.56 -17.43 13.40
N ALA A 96 6.59 -17.84 12.64
CA ALA A 96 6.47 -18.03 11.19
C ALA A 96 5.73 -19.33 10.77
N ALA A 97 5.41 -20.22 11.71
CA ALA A 97 4.89 -21.56 11.44
C ALA A 97 3.44 -21.58 10.87
N ALA A 98 2.66 -20.52 11.09
CA ALA A 98 1.36 -20.34 10.44
C ALA A 98 1.45 -19.15 9.48
N LEU A 99 1.42 -19.43 8.17
CA LEU A 99 1.44 -18.46 7.05
C LEU A 99 0.10 -17.71 6.95
N GLU A 100 -0.30 -17.04 8.03
CA GLU A 100 -1.57 -16.31 8.10
C GLU A 100 -1.40 -14.84 7.69
N ALA A 101 -2.37 -14.34 6.92
CA ALA A 101 -2.38 -12.95 6.45
C ALA A 101 -2.37 -11.93 7.60
N THR A 102 -2.91 -12.31 8.77
CA THR A 102 -2.90 -11.53 10.02
C THR A 102 -1.49 -11.12 10.45
N LYS A 103 -0.45 -11.86 10.04
CA LYS A 103 0.97 -11.56 10.34
C LYS A 103 1.58 -10.53 9.41
N LEU A 104 0.89 -10.14 8.33
CA LEU A 104 1.36 -9.18 7.34
C LEU A 104 0.85 -7.75 7.59
N TYR A 105 0.71 -7.38 8.87
CA TYR A 105 0.26 -6.05 9.29
C TYR A 105 1.26 -4.93 8.98
N TRP A 106 2.49 -5.29 8.60
CA TRP A 106 3.61 -4.40 8.29
C TRP A 106 3.89 -4.28 6.77
N ALA A 107 3.17 -5.04 5.96
CA ALA A 107 3.14 -4.89 4.52
C ALA A 107 1.89 -4.11 4.13
N HIS A 108 2.02 -3.14 3.22
CA HIS A 108 0.97 -2.17 2.93
C HIS A 108 0.74 -2.02 1.44
N TYR A 109 -0.51 -1.80 1.05
CA TYR A 109 -0.76 -0.96 -0.11
C TYR A 109 -0.66 0.51 0.31
N LEU A 110 0.24 1.25 -0.33
CA LEU A 110 0.33 2.70 -0.18
C LEU A 110 -0.53 3.36 -1.24
N ILE A 111 -1.71 3.84 -0.85
CA ILE A 111 -2.64 4.54 -1.73
C ILE A 111 -2.34 6.03 -1.69
N TYR A 112 -1.89 6.60 -2.81
CA TYR A 112 -1.66 8.04 -2.93
C TYR A 112 -2.85 8.72 -3.63
N GLU A 113 -3.39 9.74 -2.97
CA GLU A 113 -4.41 10.65 -3.47
C GLU A 113 -3.80 12.06 -3.65
N PRO A 114 -4.47 13.02 -4.33
CA PRO A 114 -3.88 14.33 -4.61
C PRO A 114 -3.35 15.11 -3.40
N PHE A 115 -3.89 14.87 -2.19
CA PHE A 115 -3.54 15.63 -0.98
C PHE A 115 -3.24 14.75 0.24
N ALA A 116 -3.17 13.43 0.06
CA ALA A 116 -2.99 12.50 1.16
C ALA A 116 -2.41 11.18 0.66
N ALA A 117 -1.75 10.46 1.57
CA ALA A 117 -1.34 9.08 1.34
C ALA A 117 -1.83 8.22 2.51
N TYR A 118 -2.33 7.03 2.18
CA TYR A 118 -2.91 6.10 3.13
C TYR A 118 -2.27 4.74 2.97
N CYS A 119 -2.11 4.04 4.09
CA CYS A 119 -1.63 2.66 4.12
C CYS A 119 -2.79 1.74 4.44
N SER A 120 -3.03 0.76 3.58
CA SER A 120 -3.90 -0.38 3.90
C SER A 120 -3.02 -1.59 4.16
N PRO A 121 -2.92 -2.04 5.44
CA PRO A 121 -2.19 -3.25 5.77
C PRO A 121 -2.72 -4.43 4.95
N VAL A 122 -1.83 -5.27 4.43
CA VAL A 122 -2.21 -6.48 3.69
C VAL A 122 -3.11 -7.38 4.55
N SER A 123 -2.85 -7.42 5.86
CA SER A 123 -3.64 -8.16 6.85
C SER A 123 -5.09 -7.67 7.00
N SER A 124 -5.43 -6.45 6.56
CA SER A 124 -6.79 -5.91 6.66
C SER A 124 -7.63 -6.13 5.40
N LEU A 125 -7.04 -6.64 4.33
CA LEU A 125 -7.66 -6.77 3.00
C LEU A 125 -8.12 -8.20 2.72
N THR A 126 -8.85 -8.83 3.66
CA THR A 126 -9.32 -10.23 3.56
C THR A 126 -10.16 -10.46 2.32
N VAL A 127 -10.89 -9.44 1.86
CA VAL A 127 -11.70 -9.48 0.62
C VAL A 127 -10.89 -9.88 -0.62
N ILE A 128 -9.59 -9.56 -0.66
CA ILE A 128 -8.74 -9.97 -1.78
C ILE A 128 -8.53 -11.48 -1.73
N GLU A 129 -8.28 -12.03 -0.54
CA GLU A 129 -8.11 -13.47 -0.32
C GLU A 129 -9.41 -14.23 -0.62
N GLU A 130 -10.53 -13.76 -0.09
CA GLU A 130 -11.86 -14.34 -0.32
C GLU A 130 -12.18 -14.42 -1.82
N ARG A 131 -11.88 -13.38 -2.60
CA ARG A 131 -12.06 -13.38 -4.07
C ARG A 131 -11.14 -14.38 -4.74
N LEU A 132 -9.87 -14.42 -4.37
CA LEU A 132 -8.90 -15.34 -4.95
C LEU A 132 -9.26 -16.80 -4.65
N GLU A 133 -9.71 -17.11 -3.43
CA GLU A 133 -10.18 -18.43 -3.03
C GLU A 133 -11.44 -18.86 -3.79
N ALA A 134 -12.32 -17.91 -4.13
CA ALA A 134 -13.48 -18.14 -5.00
C ALA A 134 -13.11 -18.30 -6.49
N GLY A 135 -11.84 -18.10 -6.88
CA GLY A 135 -11.40 -18.11 -8.28
C GLY A 135 -11.66 -16.80 -9.02
N ASP A 136 -12.05 -15.73 -8.32
CA ASP A 136 -12.29 -14.40 -8.87
C ASP A 136 -11.01 -13.55 -8.91
N SER A 137 -11.02 -12.50 -9.73
CA SER A 137 -9.95 -11.49 -9.72
C SER A 137 -10.04 -10.59 -8.47
N PRO A 138 -8.90 -10.08 -7.93
CA PRO A 138 -8.92 -9.11 -6.83
C PRO A 138 -9.73 -7.84 -7.14
N GLY A 139 -9.79 -7.44 -8.42
CA GLY A 139 -10.58 -6.31 -8.89
C GLY A 139 -10.17 -4.95 -8.31
N THR A 140 -11.17 -4.09 -8.12
CA THR A 140 -11.02 -2.79 -7.45
C THR A 140 -11.46 -2.92 -6.00
N ILE A 141 -10.68 -2.34 -5.09
CA ILE A 141 -10.92 -2.34 -3.64
C ILE A 141 -11.14 -0.91 -3.17
N SER A 142 -12.22 -0.66 -2.44
CA SER A 142 -12.40 0.58 -1.67
C SER A 142 -11.61 0.42 -0.36
N TYR A 143 -10.50 1.12 -0.23
CA TYR A 143 -9.64 0.95 0.95
C TYR A 143 -10.28 1.52 2.22
N LYS A 144 -11.25 2.42 2.07
CA LYS A 144 -12.00 3.06 3.16
C LYS A 144 -13.00 2.10 3.83
N ASP A 145 -13.29 0.96 3.19
CA ASP A 145 -14.19 -0.07 3.72
C ASP A 145 -13.45 -1.01 4.70
N TYR A 146 -12.13 -0.86 4.83
CA TYR A 146 -11.24 -1.70 5.65
C TYR A 146 -10.37 -0.84 6.57
N PRO A 147 -9.76 -1.40 7.62
CA PRO A 147 -8.75 -0.69 8.41
C PRO A 147 -7.63 -0.12 7.53
N TYR A 148 -7.41 1.19 7.65
CA TYR A 148 -6.34 1.93 6.98
C TYR A 148 -5.70 2.93 7.95
N LEU A 149 -4.48 3.35 7.63
CA LEU A 149 -3.69 4.30 8.40
C LEU A 149 -3.33 5.51 7.53
N ASN A 150 -3.18 6.69 8.12
CA ASN A 150 -2.55 7.80 7.43
C ASN A 150 -1.04 7.50 7.30
N PHE A 151 -0.46 7.68 6.12
CA PHE A 151 0.95 7.36 5.90
C PHE A 151 1.89 8.21 6.79
N VAL A 152 1.53 9.47 7.07
CA VAL A 152 2.31 10.33 7.97
C VAL A 152 2.30 9.78 9.40
N ASP A 153 1.15 9.26 9.85
CA ASP A 153 1.06 8.61 11.16
C ASP A 153 1.91 7.33 11.19
N VAL A 154 1.88 6.51 10.13
CA VAL A 154 2.77 5.33 10.01
C VAL A 154 4.24 5.74 10.14
N LEU A 155 4.67 6.80 9.44
CA LEU A 155 6.05 7.29 9.51
C LEU A 155 6.41 7.79 10.91
N ARG A 156 5.53 8.59 11.54
CA ARG A 156 5.72 9.10 12.90
C ARG A 156 5.84 7.94 13.89
N ASP A 157 4.91 7.00 13.84
CA ASP A 157 4.84 5.88 14.76
C ASP A 157 6.05 4.96 14.58
N GLY A 158 6.55 4.81 13.34
CA GLY A 158 7.80 4.12 13.02
C GLY A 158 9.03 4.70 13.70
N CYS A 159 9.04 6.03 13.94
CA CYS A 159 10.08 6.74 14.69
C CYS A 159 9.94 6.64 16.21
N ASN A 160 8.89 6.00 16.75
CA ASN A 160 8.79 5.73 18.18
C ASN A 160 9.92 4.80 18.63
N GLN A 161 10.59 5.10 19.75
CA GLN A 161 11.75 4.32 20.21
C GLN A 161 11.37 3.15 21.14
N THR A 162 10.07 2.98 21.45
CA THR A 162 9.58 1.84 22.21
C THR A 162 9.86 0.53 21.46
N GLN A 163 10.19 -0.54 22.18
CA GLN A 163 10.30 -1.88 21.58
C GLN A 163 8.94 -2.57 21.44
N GLU A 164 7.87 -1.89 21.86
CA GLU A 164 6.51 -2.35 21.70
C GLU A 164 6.15 -2.49 20.22
N LYS A 165 5.19 -3.36 19.95
CA LYS A 165 4.67 -3.58 18.60
C LYS A 165 3.94 -2.32 18.15
N GLU A 166 4.43 -1.68 17.09
CA GLU A 166 3.72 -0.55 16.48
C GLU A 166 2.84 -1.01 15.32
N PRO A 167 1.63 -0.44 15.18
CA PRO A 167 0.80 -0.65 14.02
C PRO A 167 1.56 -0.30 12.74
N GLY A 168 1.52 -1.22 11.76
CA GLY A 168 2.16 -1.00 10.46
C GLY A 168 3.65 -1.29 10.38
N TRP A 169 4.30 -1.76 11.45
CA TRP A 169 5.75 -1.98 11.47
C TRP A 169 6.17 -3.37 11.96
N LEU A 170 7.11 -3.98 11.22
CA LEU A 170 7.81 -5.18 11.67
C LEU A 170 8.95 -4.76 12.60
N ASN A 171 8.90 -5.20 13.86
CA ASN A 171 10.01 -5.00 14.79
C ASN A 171 11.13 -6.01 14.48
N LEU A 172 12.33 -5.51 14.24
CA LEU A 172 13.55 -6.30 14.02
C LEU A 172 14.46 -6.13 15.25
N SER A 173 14.35 -7.06 16.19
CA SER A 173 14.98 -6.94 17.53
C SER A 173 16.37 -7.58 17.64
N SER A 174 17.03 -7.86 16.52
CA SER A 174 18.44 -8.29 16.52
C SER A 174 19.15 -7.84 15.25
N ALA A 175 20.48 -7.70 15.31
CA ALA A 175 21.30 -7.43 14.13
C ALA A 175 21.14 -8.51 13.04
N GLY A 176 20.92 -9.78 13.45
CA GLY A 176 20.64 -10.88 12.53
C GLY A 176 19.31 -10.72 11.79
N ALA A 177 18.24 -10.32 12.49
CA ALA A 177 16.94 -10.05 11.87
C ALA A 177 17.00 -8.83 10.92
N ILE A 178 17.75 -7.80 11.30
CA ILE A 178 18.00 -6.63 10.44
C ILE A 178 18.73 -7.06 9.17
N ALA A 179 19.83 -7.81 9.30
CA ALA A 179 20.59 -8.30 8.15
C ALA A 179 19.75 -9.24 7.26
N ALA A 180 18.92 -10.11 7.84
CA ALA A 180 18.02 -10.99 7.10
C ALA A 180 16.97 -10.19 6.31
N PHE A 181 16.36 -9.17 6.93
CA PHE A 181 15.44 -8.26 6.25
C PHE A 181 16.12 -7.53 5.09
N VAL A 182 17.28 -6.90 5.36
CA VAL A 182 18.04 -6.15 4.36
C VAL A 182 18.43 -7.06 3.21
N LYS A 183 19.00 -8.23 3.47
CA LYS A 183 19.36 -9.20 2.43
C LYS A 183 18.15 -9.64 1.59
N SER A 184 17.01 -9.83 2.23
CA SER A 184 15.77 -10.20 1.53
C SER A 184 15.16 -9.05 0.73
N ALA A 185 15.54 -7.80 1.02
CA ALA A 185 15.10 -6.60 0.32
C ALA A 185 16.12 -6.08 -0.71
N GLU A 186 17.40 -6.40 -0.52
CA GLU A 186 18.54 -5.73 -1.16
C GLU A 186 18.52 -5.83 -2.68
N ASP A 187 18.01 -6.92 -3.23
CA ASP A 187 18.02 -7.11 -4.67
C ASP A 187 16.69 -6.71 -5.35
N LEU A 188 15.62 -6.43 -4.58
CA LEU A 188 14.24 -6.50 -5.11
C LEU A 188 13.54 -5.15 -5.31
N TYR A 189 13.87 -4.14 -4.50
CA TYR A 189 13.21 -2.82 -4.55
C TYR A 189 14.00 -1.74 -3.79
N ASP A 190 13.58 -0.49 -3.92
CA ASP A 190 14.18 0.66 -3.24
C ASP A 190 14.17 0.46 -1.72
N LEU A 191 15.35 0.43 -1.09
CA LEU A 191 15.51 0.43 0.36
C LEU A 191 15.93 1.81 0.84
N TYR A 192 15.17 2.35 1.80
CA TYR A 192 15.45 3.61 2.46
C TYR A 192 15.83 3.34 3.91
N GLU A 193 17.04 3.75 4.31
CA GLU A 193 17.50 3.69 5.71
C GLU A 193 17.49 5.09 6.31
N ALA A 194 16.76 5.27 7.41
CA ALA A 194 16.76 6.49 8.20
C ALA A 194 17.14 6.20 9.66
N HIS A 195 17.74 7.19 10.32
CA HIS A 195 18.15 7.10 11.72
C HIS A 195 17.42 8.13 12.57
N VAL A 196 16.95 7.70 13.75
CA VAL A 196 16.32 8.60 14.72
C VAL A 196 17.36 9.36 15.54
N ASN A 197 18.56 8.79 15.72
CA ASN A 197 19.69 9.46 16.37
C ASN A 197 20.79 9.81 15.36
N PRO A 198 20.95 11.10 14.99
CA PRO A 198 21.95 11.54 14.01
C PRO A 198 23.39 11.45 14.51
N ASP A 199 23.62 11.34 15.82
CA ASP A 199 24.96 11.29 16.40
C ASP A 199 25.55 9.87 16.43
N MET A 200 24.78 8.86 16.01
CA MET A 200 25.21 7.47 16.01
C MET A 200 26.09 7.14 14.80
N LYS A 201 27.34 6.75 15.08
CA LYS A 201 28.35 6.32 14.10
C LYS A 201 28.17 4.85 13.72
N TRP A 202 27.03 4.46 13.17
CA TRP A 202 26.84 3.09 12.71
C TRP A 202 27.34 2.88 11.31
N ALA A 203 27.80 1.66 11.04
CA ALA A 203 27.94 1.18 9.67
C ALA A 203 26.56 1.21 9.00
N PRO A 204 26.42 1.84 7.82
CA PRO A 204 25.21 1.73 7.00
C PRO A 204 24.86 0.25 6.80
N LEU A 205 23.57 -0.08 6.83
CA LEU A 205 23.11 -1.45 6.60
C LEU A 205 23.42 -1.92 5.18
N ILE A 206 23.56 -0.96 4.26
CA ILE A 206 23.92 -1.19 2.87
C ILE A 206 25.34 -0.66 2.65
N GLY A 207 26.29 -1.56 2.37
CA GLY A 207 27.72 -1.23 2.29
C GLY A 207 28.11 -0.29 1.15
N TRP A 208 27.24 -0.09 0.16
CA TRP A 208 27.45 0.85 -0.95
C TRP A 208 26.64 2.13 -0.72
N THR A 209 27.32 3.20 -0.33
CA THR A 209 26.71 4.53 -0.27
C THR A 209 27.22 5.36 -1.45
N GLU A 210 26.32 5.78 -2.35
CA GLU A 210 26.63 6.95 -3.18
C GLU A 210 26.49 8.18 -2.28
N GLY A 211 27.63 8.78 -1.92
CA GLY A 211 27.65 10.06 -1.24
C GLY A 211 27.12 11.16 -2.16
N LEU A 212 25.79 11.35 -2.17
CA LEU A 212 25.19 12.47 -2.89
C LEU A 212 25.48 13.77 -2.12
N SER A 213 25.98 14.80 -2.80
CA SER A 213 26.14 16.11 -2.17
C SER A 213 24.77 16.66 -1.75
N GLU A 214 24.69 17.47 -0.68
CA GLU A 214 23.42 18.05 -0.23
C GLU A 214 22.70 18.86 -1.33
N GLN A 215 23.47 19.54 -2.18
CA GLN A 215 22.95 20.21 -3.38
C GLN A 215 22.38 19.21 -4.38
N TYR A 216 23.06 18.10 -4.64
CA TYR A 216 22.59 17.05 -5.54
C TYR A 216 21.37 16.31 -5.00
N LYS A 217 21.31 16.02 -3.68
CA LYS A 217 20.14 15.47 -3.00
C LYS A 217 18.94 16.39 -3.16
N THR A 218 19.12 17.67 -2.85
CA THR A 218 18.07 18.69 -2.99
C THR A 218 17.61 18.81 -4.43
N LEU A 219 18.54 18.78 -5.40
CA LEU A 219 18.22 18.83 -6.82
C LEU A 219 17.45 17.58 -7.26
N LYS A 220 17.90 16.37 -6.90
CA LYS A 220 17.22 15.12 -7.24
C LYS A 220 15.84 15.01 -6.61
N ILE A 221 15.68 15.43 -5.36
CA ILE A 221 14.40 15.47 -4.66
C ILE A 221 13.48 16.49 -5.33
N LYS A 222 13.97 17.70 -5.61
CA LYS A 222 13.19 18.73 -6.32
C LYS A 222 12.82 18.29 -7.73
N ASP A 223 13.75 17.75 -8.52
CA ASP A 223 13.50 17.27 -9.87
C ASP A 223 12.53 16.08 -9.87
N GLY A 224 12.61 15.20 -8.87
CA GLY A 224 11.70 14.07 -8.72
C GLY A 224 10.31 14.45 -8.21
N LEU A 225 10.19 15.49 -7.37
CA LEU A 225 8.92 15.94 -6.79
C LEU A 225 8.20 17.03 -7.61
N LEU A 226 8.96 17.89 -8.31
CA LEU A 226 8.43 19.07 -9.00
C LEU A 226 8.30 18.90 -10.51
N LEU A 227 8.91 17.86 -11.10
CA LEU A 227 8.58 17.51 -12.47
C LEU A 227 7.32 16.65 -12.42
N PRO A 228 6.19 17.12 -12.98
CA PRO A 228 5.11 16.20 -13.31
C PRO A 228 5.75 15.09 -14.11
N THR A 229 5.56 13.84 -13.70
CA THR A 229 5.89 12.69 -14.55
C THR A 229 5.31 13.01 -15.91
N LYS A 230 6.19 13.27 -16.90
CA LYS A 230 5.77 13.57 -18.27
C LYS A 230 4.71 12.54 -18.59
N SER A 231 3.48 13.00 -18.79
CA SER A 231 2.31 12.17 -18.98
C SER A 231 2.70 10.97 -19.82
N CYS A 232 2.56 9.76 -19.26
CA CYS A 232 2.78 8.52 -20.00
C CYS A 232 2.05 8.71 -21.35
N PRO A 233 2.74 8.61 -22.50
CA PRO A 233 2.11 8.87 -23.77
C PRO A 233 0.86 8.01 -23.84
N THR A 234 -0.29 8.67 -23.92
CA THR A 234 -1.58 8.02 -24.03
C THR A 234 -1.45 7.01 -25.17
N PRO A 235 -1.77 5.73 -24.97
CA PRO A 235 -1.79 4.77 -26.06
C PRO A 235 -2.59 5.41 -27.20
N LYS A 236 -1.99 5.50 -28.39
CA LYS A 236 -2.73 5.95 -29.57
C LYS A 236 -3.99 5.08 -29.63
N PRO A 237 -5.19 5.66 -29.81
CA PRO A 237 -6.38 4.86 -29.98
C PRO A 237 -6.10 3.82 -31.05
N VAL A 238 -6.27 2.55 -30.68
CA VAL A 238 -6.20 1.45 -31.64
C VAL A 238 -7.19 1.81 -32.75
N PRO A 239 -6.76 1.87 -34.02
CA PRO A 239 -7.67 2.18 -35.11
C PRO A 239 -8.84 1.22 -35.02
N GLU A 240 -10.02 1.81 -34.90
CA GLU A 240 -11.30 1.12 -34.88
C GLU A 240 -11.32 0.17 -36.08
N PRO A 241 -11.51 -1.15 -35.87
CA PRO A 241 -11.58 -2.08 -36.99
C PRO A 241 -12.70 -1.61 -37.92
N ALA A 242 -12.36 -1.41 -39.19
CA ALA A 242 -13.30 -0.98 -40.21
C ALA A 242 -14.54 -1.87 -40.14
N GLN A 243 -15.70 -1.25 -39.88
CA GLN A 243 -16.98 -1.93 -39.95
C GLN A 243 -17.17 -2.44 -41.37
N GLU A 244 -16.99 -3.74 -41.56
CA GLU A 244 -17.49 -4.42 -42.76
C GLU A 244 -19.03 -4.34 -42.75
N PRO A 245 -19.67 -4.02 -43.89
CA PRO A 245 -21.12 -3.96 -43.99
C PRO A 245 -21.72 -5.36 -43.77
N SER A 246 -22.35 -5.56 -42.60
CA SER A 246 -23.10 -6.78 -42.32
C SER A 246 -24.34 -6.83 -43.21
N THR A 247 -24.27 -7.71 -44.20
CA THR A 247 -25.38 -8.01 -45.10
C THR A 247 -26.15 -9.18 -44.49
N THR A 248 -27.07 -8.93 -43.55
CA THR A 248 -28.04 -9.97 -43.12
C THR A 248 -29.28 -9.36 -42.44
N GLU A 249 -30.13 -8.74 -43.26
CA GLU A 249 -31.57 -8.63 -42.98
C GLU A 249 -32.31 -9.49 -44.01
N ALA A 250 -32.59 -10.74 -43.65
CA ALA A 250 -33.74 -11.48 -44.16
C ALA A 250 -33.87 -12.78 -43.36
N LEU A 251 -35.11 -13.03 -42.89
CA LEU A 251 -35.58 -14.27 -42.24
C LEU A 251 -35.23 -14.40 -40.75
N LEU A 252 -36.08 -13.83 -39.89
CA LEU A 252 -37.00 -14.62 -39.04
C LEU A 252 -37.86 -13.67 -38.18
N SER A 253 -38.91 -13.16 -38.82
CA SER A 253 -40.15 -12.80 -38.13
C SER A 253 -40.86 -14.08 -37.74
N SER A 254 -40.93 -14.41 -36.45
CA SER A 254 -41.98 -15.27 -35.90
C SER A 254 -41.97 -15.24 -34.36
N THR A 255 -42.90 -14.44 -33.83
CA THR A 255 -43.80 -14.84 -32.72
C THR A 255 -43.21 -15.05 -31.33
N PHE A 256 -43.20 -13.98 -30.51
CA PHE A 256 -43.75 -14.06 -29.14
C PHE A 256 -44.10 -12.65 -28.63
N LYS A 257 -45.40 -12.34 -28.57
CA LYS A 257 -45.97 -11.17 -27.90
C LYS A 257 -46.30 -11.58 -26.46
N MET A 258 -45.69 -10.95 -25.47
CA MET A 258 -46.30 -10.82 -24.14
C MET A 258 -46.41 -9.35 -23.77
N SER A 259 -47.66 -9.00 -23.48
CA SER A 259 -48.17 -7.74 -22.96
C SER A 259 -47.57 -7.42 -21.60
N VAL A 260 -47.03 -6.21 -21.44
CA VAL A 260 -46.79 -5.58 -20.13
C VAL A 260 -47.66 -4.35 -20.07
N ASN A 261 -48.80 -4.49 -19.39
CA ASN A 261 -49.61 -3.38 -18.88
C ASN A 261 -49.73 -3.57 -17.36
N GLU A 262 -49.89 -2.43 -16.68
CA GLU A 262 -50.12 -2.24 -15.26
C GLU A 262 -48.90 -2.44 -14.36
N TRP A 263 -48.42 -1.33 -13.78
CA TRP A 263 -48.14 -1.15 -12.36
C TRP A 263 -47.83 0.35 -12.15
N GLN A 264 -48.90 1.14 -11.99
CA GLN A 264 -48.85 2.43 -11.30
C GLN A 264 -49.57 2.24 -9.97
N GLU A 265 -48.89 2.49 -8.85
CA GLU A 265 -49.35 3.24 -7.67
C GLU A 265 -48.40 3.02 -6.49
N GLY A 266 -48.15 4.06 -5.70
CA GLY A 266 -47.45 3.95 -4.40
C GLY A 266 -46.15 4.74 -4.23
N ARG A 267 -46.13 6.04 -4.58
CA ARG A 267 -45.11 6.96 -4.03
C ARG A 267 -45.49 7.37 -2.61
N SER A 268 -44.87 6.74 -1.61
CA SER A 268 -44.90 7.23 -0.22
C SER A 268 -43.72 8.18 0.01
N LYS A 269 -44.02 9.43 0.39
CA LYS A 269 -43.05 10.46 0.79
C LYS A 269 -42.27 10.03 2.05
N PRO A 270 -40.99 10.39 2.21
CA PRO A 270 -40.30 10.24 3.49
C PRO A 270 -40.82 11.25 4.52
N PRO A 271 -40.93 10.88 5.81
CA PRO A 271 -41.33 11.79 6.87
C PRO A 271 -40.22 12.84 7.14
N GLY A 272 -40.66 14.08 7.33
CA GLY A 272 -39.81 15.22 7.67
C GLY A 272 -39.29 15.19 9.12
N PRO A 273 -38.35 16.09 9.46
CA PRO A 273 -37.64 16.06 10.72
C PRO A 273 -38.54 16.46 11.91
N THR A 274 -38.55 15.61 12.94
CA THR A 274 -39.20 15.83 14.22
C THR A 274 -38.46 16.90 15.01
N LYS A 275 -39.18 17.95 15.45
CA LYS A 275 -38.68 18.97 16.37
C LYS A 275 -38.47 18.35 17.75
N HIS A 276 -37.27 18.47 18.30
CA HIS A 276 -36.99 18.21 19.71
C HIS A 276 -37.45 19.42 20.53
N GLU A 277 -38.35 19.18 21.49
CA GLU A 277 -38.70 20.12 22.54
C GLU A 277 -37.71 19.98 23.71
N ASP A 278 -37.14 21.11 24.11
CA ASP A 278 -36.34 21.28 25.32
C ASP A 278 -37.23 21.22 26.58
N LYS A 279 -36.76 20.50 27.61
CA LYS A 279 -37.17 20.73 29.01
C LYS A 279 -35.94 20.82 29.90
N PRO A 280 -35.87 21.80 30.82
CA PRO A 280 -34.73 21.99 31.71
C PRO A 280 -34.86 21.09 32.95
N GLY A 281 -33.82 20.30 33.22
CA GLY A 281 -33.67 19.51 34.43
C GLY A 281 -32.46 19.97 35.23
N THR A 282 -32.73 20.67 36.33
CA THR A 282 -31.81 21.07 37.38
C THR A 282 -31.22 19.83 38.08
N SER A 283 -29.89 19.78 38.23
CA SER A 283 -29.26 18.94 39.27
C SER A 283 -27.97 19.60 39.77
N THR A 284 -28.06 20.04 41.03
CA THR A 284 -26.94 20.51 41.85
C THR A 284 -26.19 19.31 42.42
N SER A 285 -24.89 19.22 42.14
CA SER A 285 -23.97 18.32 42.84
C SER A 285 -22.86 19.14 43.48
N LYS A 286 -22.84 19.14 44.82
CA LYS A 286 -21.77 19.66 45.66
C LYS A 286 -20.66 18.61 45.71
N PHE A 287 -19.43 18.97 45.34
CA PHE A 287 -18.24 18.23 45.72
C PHE A 287 -17.36 19.12 46.61
N THR A 288 -17.30 18.75 47.88
CA THR A 288 -16.32 19.18 48.88
C THR A 288 -14.96 18.58 48.57
N LYS A 289 -13.92 19.42 48.51
CA LYS A 289 -12.51 18.99 48.64
C LYS A 289 -12.10 19.06 50.12
N LYS A 290 -11.45 18.00 50.58
CA LYS A 290 -10.40 18.06 51.61
C LYS A 290 -9.08 17.77 50.92
#